data_AF-A0A957Y343-F1
#
_entry.id   AF-A0A957Y343-F1
#
_cell.length_a   1.000
_cell.length_b   1.000
_cell.length_c   1.000
_cell.angle_alpha   90.00
_cell.angle_beta   90.00
_cell.angle_gamma   90.00
#
_symmetry.space_group_name_H-M   'P 1'
#
loop_
_entity.id
_entity.type
_entity.pdbx_description
1 polymer ?
#
loop_
_entity_poly.entity_id
_entity_poly.type
_entity_poly.pdbx_seq_one_letter_code
_entity_poly.pdbx_strand_id
1 'polypeptide(L)'
;MADSERITPPWWLKPMNKVFMTVMRLGIMKDGPVVLTVPGRKSGKPRSTPITPFTVDGKRYVVGGFPGADWVRNARAADVATLT
;
A
#
# COMPACT_ATOMS: atom_id res chain seq x y z
N MET A 1 25.22 -4.95 3.86
CA MET A 1 23.97 -4.91 4.64
C MET A 1 23.61 -3.45 4.79
N ALA A 2 22.62 -2.96 4.03
CA ALA A 2 22.17 -1.57 4.18
C ALA A 2 21.45 -1.47 5.53
N ASP A 3 21.94 -0.59 6.39
CA ASP A 3 21.39 -0.35 7.70
C ASP A 3 19.92 0.07 7.56
N SER A 4 19.03 -0.66 8.22
CA SER A 4 17.59 -0.47 8.12
C SER A 4 17.17 0.68 9.02
N GLU A 5 17.59 1.89 8.68
CA GLU A 5 17.16 3.08 9.39
C GLU A 5 15.64 3.20 9.24
N ARG A 6 14.93 3.08 10.37
CA ARG A 6 13.47 3.13 10.40
C ARG A 6 13.05 4.56 10.11
N ILE A 7 12.76 4.85 8.84
CA ILE A 7 12.19 6.12 8.42
C ILE A 7 10.82 6.26 9.10
N THR A 8 10.75 7.14 10.09
CA THR A 8 9.50 7.46 10.76
C THR A 8 8.78 8.49 9.90
N PRO A 9 7.61 8.17 9.33
CA PRO A 9 6.92 9.10 8.46
C PRO A 9 6.52 10.35 9.23
N PRO A 10 6.58 11.54 8.60
CA PRO A 10 6.06 12.76 9.20
C PRO A 10 4.59 12.60 9.61
N TRP A 11 4.22 13.18 10.75
CA TRP A 11 2.86 13.05 11.31
C TRP A 11 1.76 13.56 10.34
N TRP A 12 2.08 14.54 9.51
CA TRP A 12 1.19 15.12 8.50
C TRP A 12 0.90 14.20 7.30
N LEU A 13 1.67 13.12 7.12
CA LEU A 13 1.46 12.18 6.02
C LEU A 13 0.12 11.42 6.16
N LYS A 14 -0.30 11.12 7.39
CA LYS A 14 -1.58 10.44 7.66
C LYS A 14 -2.81 11.26 7.20
N PRO A 15 -2.98 12.54 7.60
CA PRO A 15 -4.10 13.34 7.13
C PRO A 15 -4.02 13.59 5.61
N MET A 16 -2.83 13.81 5.06
CA MET A 16 -2.66 13.96 3.60
C MET A 16 -3.10 12.72 2.83
N ASN A 17 -2.72 11.52 3.29
CA ASN A 17 -3.18 10.26 2.70
C ASN A 17 -4.71 10.16 2.74
N LYS A 18 -5.37 10.63 3.80
CA LYS A 18 -6.84 10.60 3.90
C LYS A 18 -7.51 11.54 2.89
N VAL A 19 -6.96 12.74 2.67
CA VAL A 19 -7.45 13.68 1.64
C VAL A 19 -7.27 13.09 0.25
N PHE A 20 -6.09 12.55 -0.03
CA PHE A 20 -5.78 11.92 -1.31
C PHE A 20 -6.75 10.75 -1.59
N MET A 21 -7.00 9.90 -0.58
CA MET A 21 -7.99 8.81 -0.66
C MET A 21 -9.41 9.25 -1.02
N THR A 22 -9.85 10.40 -0.51
CA THR A 22 -11.17 10.94 -0.83
C THR A 22 -11.24 11.44 -2.27
N VAL A 23 -10.19 12.13 -2.75
CA VAL A 23 -10.10 12.59 -4.15
C VAL A 23 -10.09 11.42 -5.12
N MET A 24 -9.39 10.34 -4.79
CA MET A 24 -9.33 9.14 -5.61
C MET A 24 -10.68 8.42 -5.74
N ARG A 25 -11.47 8.37 -4.66
CA ARG A 25 -12.81 7.76 -4.66
C ARG A 25 -13.79 8.45 -5.61
N LEU A 26 -13.48 9.67 -6.06
CA LEU A 26 -14.28 10.41 -7.03
C LEU A 26 -14.04 9.95 -8.48
N GLY A 27 -13.19 8.94 -8.72
CA GLY A 27 -13.14 8.21 -10.00
C GLY A 27 -12.43 8.95 -11.14
N ILE A 28 -11.67 10.00 -10.83
CA ILE A 28 -11.05 10.88 -11.83
C ILE A 28 -9.81 10.24 -12.50
N MET A 29 -9.25 9.15 -11.95
CA MET A 29 -8.09 8.44 -12.52
C MET A 29 -8.45 6.99 -12.89
N LYS A 30 -8.32 6.62 -14.17
CA LYS A 30 -8.52 5.25 -14.66
C LYS A 30 -7.53 4.23 -14.07
N ASP A 31 -6.29 4.65 -13.85
CA ASP A 31 -5.25 3.90 -13.12
C ASP A 31 -5.08 4.44 -11.69
N GLY A 32 -6.21 4.81 -11.09
CA GLY A 32 -6.25 5.39 -9.76
C GLY A 32 -5.84 4.40 -8.67
N PRO A 33 -5.58 4.90 -7.47
CA PRO A 33 -5.11 4.05 -6.39
C PRO A 33 -6.26 3.17 -5.86
N VAL A 34 -5.92 1.93 -5.55
CA VAL A 34 -6.84 0.88 -5.09
C VAL A 34 -6.55 0.52 -3.64
N VAL A 35 -7.48 -0.14 -2.98
CA VAL A 35 -7.28 -0.67 -1.63
C VAL A 35 -6.78 -2.11 -1.74
N LEU A 36 -5.54 -2.32 -1.30
CA LEU A 36 -4.98 -3.65 -1.08
C LEU A 36 -5.38 -4.16 0.30
N THR A 37 -6.03 -5.31 0.36
CA THR A 37 -6.33 -6.01 1.61
C THR A 37 -5.58 -7.34 1.67
N VAL A 38 -4.78 -7.51 2.72
CA VAL A 38 -3.99 -8.73 2.99
C VAL A 38 -4.15 -9.17 4.45
N PRO A 39 -4.04 -10.47 4.76
CA PRO A 39 -3.93 -10.94 6.14
C PRO A 39 -2.73 -10.32 6.85
N GLY A 40 -2.89 -9.89 8.10
CA GLY A 40 -1.77 -9.43 8.91
C GLY A 40 -0.87 -10.61 9.29
N ARG A 41 0.40 -10.60 8.89
CA ARG A 41 1.34 -11.74 9.04
C ARG A 41 1.46 -12.32 10.45
N LYS A 42 1.21 -11.51 11.49
CA LYS A 42 1.25 -11.95 12.90
C LYS A 42 -0.14 -12.32 13.45
N SER A 43 -1.19 -11.71 12.91
CA SER A 43 -2.53 -11.75 13.52
C SER A 43 -3.58 -12.48 12.69
N GLY A 44 -3.31 -12.80 11.42
CA GLY A 44 -4.28 -13.30 10.44
C GLY A 44 -5.35 -12.28 10.03
N LYS A 45 -5.72 -11.33 10.90
CA LYS A 45 -6.76 -10.32 10.65
C LYS A 45 -6.51 -9.51 9.36
N PRO A 46 -7.54 -9.25 8.53
CA PRO A 46 -7.41 -8.42 7.34
C PRO A 46 -6.86 -7.02 7.64
N ARG A 47 -5.92 -6.56 6.81
CA ARG A 47 -5.32 -5.23 6.87
C ARG A 47 -5.40 -4.57 5.49
N SER A 48 -6.07 -3.44 5.43
CA SER A 48 -6.26 -2.68 4.20
C SER A 48 -5.29 -1.50 4.13
N THR A 49 -4.69 -1.29 2.97
CA THR A 49 -3.79 -0.17 2.71
C THR A 49 -4.02 0.33 1.29
N PRO A 50 -4.20 1.64 1.10
CA PRO A 50 -4.27 2.18 -0.24
C PRO A 50 -2.92 2.16 -0.92
N ILE A 51 -2.91 1.70 -2.16
CA ILE A 51 -1.73 1.60 -3.00
C ILE A 51 -2.05 2.18 -4.37
N THR A 52 -1.03 2.64 -5.09
CA THR A 52 -1.17 3.02 -6.51
C THR A 52 -0.48 1.95 -7.36
N PRO A 53 -1.23 1.03 -7.99
CA PRO A 53 -0.66 0.10 -8.93
C PRO A 53 -0.27 0.83 -10.22
N PHE A 54 0.73 0.31 -10.92
CA PHE A 54 1.13 0.80 -12.23
C PHE A 54 1.53 -0.38 -13.11
N THR A 55 1.50 -0.17 -14.43
CA THR A 55 1.77 -1.23 -15.41
C THR A 55 3.12 -1.00 -16.08
N VAL A 56 3.94 -2.05 -16.14
CA VAL A 56 5.21 -2.09 -16.89
C VAL A 56 5.19 -3.34 -17.75
N ASP A 57 5.38 -3.21 -19.06
CA ASP A 57 5.38 -4.32 -20.02
C ASP A 57 4.17 -5.28 -19.88
N GLY A 58 2.98 -4.69 -19.70
CA GLY A 58 1.72 -5.44 -19.54
C GLY A 58 1.55 -6.14 -18.19
N LYS A 59 2.49 -6.01 -17.26
CA LYS A 59 2.41 -6.56 -15.90
C LYS A 59 2.11 -5.48 -14.89
N ARG A 60 1.24 -5.79 -13.92
CA ARG A 60 0.82 -4.87 -12.87
C ARG A 60 1.76 -4.98 -11.66
N TYR A 61 2.26 -3.83 -11.22
CA TYR A 61 3.18 -3.70 -10.10
C TYR A 61 2.65 -2.74 -9.05
N VAL A 62 3.25 -2.81 -7.87
CA VAL A 62 3.14 -1.82 -6.81
C VAL A 62 4.53 -1.62 -6.20
N VAL A 63 4.83 -0.40 -5.74
CA VAL A 63 6.10 -0.08 -5.11
C VAL A 63 5.92 0.12 -3.61
N GLY A 64 6.73 -0.60 -2.83
CA GLY A 64 6.91 -0.36 -1.40
C GLY A 64 7.74 0.88 -1.14
N GLY A 65 7.16 2.07 -1.28
CA GLY A 65 7.89 3.35 -1.17
C GLY A 65 8.45 3.67 0.22
N PHE A 66 8.01 2.96 1.26
CA PHE A 66 8.52 3.10 2.62
C PHE A 66 9.25 1.82 3.06
N PRO A 67 10.57 1.90 3.32
CA PRO A 67 11.34 0.80 3.88
C PRO A 67 10.68 0.24 5.15
N GLY A 68 10.44 -1.07 5.17
CA GLY A 68 9.85 -1.74 6.33
C GLY A 68 8.35 -1.49 6.55
N ALA A 69 7.64 -0.90 5.59
CA ALA A 69 6.18 -0.73 5.68
C ALA A 69 5.47 -2.07 5.96
N ASP A 70 4.55 -2.07 6.93
CA ASP A 70 3.92 -3.29 7.38
C ASP A 70 3.07 -3.97 6.30
N TRP A 71 2.45 -3.19 5.40
CA TRP A 71 1.68 -3.77 4.30
C TRP A 71 2.56 -4.57 3.34
N VAL A 72 3.81 -4.14 3.09
CA VAL A 72 4.77 -4.88 2.24
C VAL A 72 5.14 -6.20 2.90
N ARG A 73 5.42 -6.18 4.21
CA ARG A 73 5.75 -7.39 4.97
C ARG A 73 4.56 -8.34 5.07
N ASN A 74 3.34 -7.82 5.18
CA ASN A 74 2.12 -8.62 5.18
C ASN A 74 1.87 -9.23 3.80
N ALA A 75 1.99 -8.45 2.72
CA ALA A 75 1.82 -8.91 1.35
C ALA A 75 2.83 -10.02 0.97
N ARG A 76 4.10 -9.88 1.39
CA ARG A 76 5.12 -10.92 1.16
C ARG A 76 4.86 -12.23 1.90
N ALA A 77 4.10 -12.19 2.99
CA ALA A 77 3.77 -13.36 3.80
C ALA A 77 2.38 -13.94 3.47
N ALA A 78 1.64 -13.32 2.56
CA ALA A 78 0.30 -13.73 2.18
C ALA A 78 0.33 -14.46 0.84
N ASP A 79 -0.38 -15.58 0.74
CA ASP A 79 -0.55 -16.30 -0.54
C ASP A 79 -1.52 -15.57 -1.47
N VAL A 80 -2.48 -14.82 -0.91
CA VAL A 80 -3.56 -14.17 -1.65
C VAL A 80 -3.82 -12.76 -1.12
N ALA A 81 -4.25 -11.87 -2.02
CA ALA A 81 -4.63 -10.50 -1.70
C ALA A 81 -5.87 -10.07 -2.49
N THR A 82 -6.63 -9.13 -1.92
CA THR A 82 -7.80 -8.52 -2.57
C THR A 82 -7.50 -7.07 -2.96
N LEU A 83 -7.91 -6.67 -4.16
CA LEU A 83 -7.87 -5.29 -4.65
C LEU A 83 -9.30 -4.78 -4.88
N THR A 84 -9.63 -3.61 -4.33
CA THR A 84 -10.93 -2.92 -4.52
C THR A 84 -10.74 -1.45 -4.80
#